data_AF-V5H0X3-F1
#
_entry.id   AF-V5H0X3-F1
#
_cell.length_a   1.000
_cell.length_b   1.000
_cell.length_c   1.000
_cell.angle_alpha   90.00
_cell.angle_beta   90.00
_cell.angle_gamma   90.00
#
_symmetry.space_group_name_H-M   'P 1'
#
loop_
_entity.id
_entity.type
_entity.pdbx_description
1 polymer ?
#
loop_
_entity_poly.entity_id
_entity_poly.type
_entity_poly.pdbx_seq_one_letter_code
_entity_poly.pdbx_strand_id
1 'polypeptide(L)'
;WPHDWTKVNAHYSPLENSVVLAAVILQHPFYSFGLPSSVKMGTLGWIIGHELNHAFYDPGSNYDEYGNKHNWWTEEAKKNFTIRENCVKDLYKGQIEEETCLKINENQTLNENIADIKGLETAFEAHRRLLLQFPNDTQRLPCLNESKPGTSCFFILRLGLLLVFVKTISWQS
;
A
#
# COMPACT_ATOMS: atom_id res chain seq x y z
N TRP A 1 -6.28 5.72 21.27
CA TRP A 1 -6.12 4.70 20.21
C TRP A 1 -6.80 3.41 20.64
N PRO A 2 -8.06 3.20 20.24
CA PRO A 2 -8.82 1.98 20.53
C PRO A 2 -8.39 0.84 19.58
N HIS A 3 -7.13 0.38 19.69
CA HIS A 3 -6.58 -0.67 18.83
C HIS A 3 -5.84 -1.72 19.63
N ASP A 4 -5.89 -2.95 19.13
CA ASP A 4 -5.10 -4.05 19.64
C ASP A 4 -3.65 -3.93 19.13
N TRP A 5 -2.79 -3.38 19.98
CA TRP A 5 -1.37 -3.17 19.70
C TRP A 5 -0.58 -4.47 19.49
N THR A 6 -1.17 -5.63 19.78
CA THR A 6 -0.52 -6.93 19.63
C THR A 6 -0.70 -7.54 18.25
N LYS A 7 -1.62 -7.01 17.44
CA LYS A 7 -1.85 -7.45 16.06
C LYS A 7 -0.90 -6.76 15.09
N VAL A 8 -0.40 -7.53 14.12
CA VAL A 8 0.28 -6.99 12.95
C VAL A 8 -0.78 -6.29 12.10
N ASN A 9 -0.88 -4.97 12.21
CA ASN A 9 -1.84 -4.21 11.42
C ASN A 9 -1.37 -2.76 11.16
N ALA A 10 -1.89 -2.20 10.09
CA ALA A 10 -1.84 -0.78 9.75
C ALA A 10 -3.27 -0.37 9.33
N HIS A 11 -3.66 0.88 9.59
CA HIS A 11 -4.92 1.40 9.07
C HIS A 11 -4.89 2.93 8.96
N TYR A 12 -5.71 3.48 8.09
CA TYR A 12 -6.06 4.90 8.06
C TYR A 12 -7.35 5.19 8.84
N SER A 13 -7.34 6.26 9.63
CA SER A 13 -8.49 6.78 10.36
C SER A 13 -8.98 8.07 9.71
N PRO A 14 -10.13 8.07 8.99
CA PRO A 14 -10.65 9.28 8.35
C PRO A 14 -11.03 10.39 9.34
N LEU A 15 -11.56 10.03 10.51
CA LEU A 15 -12.00 10.99 11.52
C LEU A 15 -10.83 11.71 12.22
N GLU A 16 -9.68 11.04 12.30
CA GLU A 16 -8.47 11.61 12.90
C GLU A 16 -7.47 12.10 11.84
N ASN A 17 -7.79 11.88 10.56
CA ASN A 17 -6.91 12.12 9.41
C ASN A 17 -5.47 11.60 9.67
N SER A 18 -5.37 10.33 10.08
CA SER A 18 -4.11 9.77 10.55
C SER A 18 -3.89 8.34 10.07
N VAL A 19 -2.64 8.03 9.71
CA VAL A 19 -2.18 6.66 9.48
C VAL A 19 -1.63 6.09 10.80
N VAL A 20 -2.13 4.92 11.19
CA VAL A 20 -1.72 4.21 12.40
C VAL A 20 -0.96 2.97 12.02
N LEU A 21 0.25 2.83 12.56
CA LEU A 21 1.07 1.63 12.43
C LEU A 21 1.22 0.98 13.80
N ALA A 22 0.78 -0.27 13.95
CA ALA A 22 1.03 -1.01 15.18
C ALA A 22 2.54 -1.26 15.33
N ALA A 23 3.10 -1.11 16.54
CA ALA A 23 4.54 -1.32 16.76
C ALA A 23 5.02 -2.71 16.32
N VAL A 24 4.14 -3.71 16.36
CA VAL A 24 4.41 -5.10 15.93
C VAL A 24 4.64 -5.22 14.42
N ILE A 25 4.28 -4.21 13.61
CA ILE A 25 4.65 -4.17 12.18
C ILE A 25 6.11 -3.74 11.96
N LEU A 26 6.75 -3.11 12.95
CA LEU A 26 8.12 -2.59 12.86
C LEU A 26 9.17 -3.66 13.17
N GLN A 27 8.95 -4.88 12.68
CA GLN A 27 9.85 -6.02 12.82
C GLN A 27 9.95 -6.79 11.50
N HIS A 28 10.88 -7.75 11.45
CA HIS A 28 11.07 -8.60 10.29
C HIS A 28 9.76 -9.35 9.95
N PRO A 29 9.36 -9.49 8.67
CA PRO A 29 10.06 -9.09 7.43
C PRO A 29 9.80 -7.65 6.96
N PHE A 30 8.93 -6.89 7.62
CA PHE A 30 8.49 -5.57 7.18
C PHE A 30 9.52 -4.47 7.48
N TYR A 31 10.27 -4.60 8.56
CA TYR A 31 11.31 -3.65 8.93
C TYR A 31 12.44 -4.33 9.72
N SER A 32 13.68 -3.97 9.41
CA SER A 32 14.84 -4.28 10.26
C SER A 32 15.92 -3.23 10.04
N PHE A 33 16.64 -2.91 11.11
CA PHE A 33 17.77 -2.00 11.04
C PHE A 33 18.87 -2.59 10.15
N GLY A 34 19.42 -1.78 9.25
CA GLY A 34 20.47 -2.20 8.32
C GLY A 34 19.98 -2.81 7.00
N LEU A 35 18.66 -3.01 6.80
CA LEU A 35 18.16 -3.42 5.48
C LEU A 35 18.33 -2.30 4.44
N PRO A 36 18.65 -2.65 3.18
CA PRO A 36 18.72 -1.69 2.07
C PRO A 36 17.44 -0.88 1.93
N SER A 37 17.55 0.34 1.41
CA SER A 37 16.39 1.22 1.24
C SER A 37 15.34 0.65 0.27
N SER A 38 15.76 -0.12 -0.74
CA SER A 38 14.89 -0.86 -1.66
C SER A 38 13.95 -1.81 -0.91
N VAL A 39 14.49 -2.52 0.09
CA VAL A 39 13.71 -3.43 0.94
C VAL A 39 12.75 -2.63 1.80
N LYS A 40 13.24 -1.64 2.56
CA LYS A 40 12.39 -0.86 3.47
C LYS A 40 11.24 -0.14 2.73
N MET A 41 11.51 0.36 1.53
CA MET A 41 10.49 1.04 0.72
C MET A 41 9.52 0.05 0.06
N GLY A 42 10.00 -1.11 -0.42
CA GLY A 42 9.12 -2.15 -1.00
C GLY A 42 8.23 -2.84 0.04
N THR A 43 8.54 -2.69 1.33
CA THR A 43 7.83 -3.29 2.46
C THR A 43 7.06 -2.24 3.26
N LEU A 44 7.68 -1.65 4.29
CA LEU A 44 7.06 -0.63 5.14
C LEU A 44 6.64 0.62 4.34
N GLY A 45 7.46 1.06 3.38
CA GLY A 45 7.10 2.19 2.52
C GLY A 45 5.82 1.95 1.71
N TRP A 46 5.63 0.73 1.22
CA TRP A 46 4.41 0.32 0.55
C TRP A 46 3.21 0.30 1.52
N ILE A 47 3.35 -0.26 2.72
CA ILE A 47 2.26 -0.27 3.73
C ILE A 47 1.82 1.15 4.05
N ILE A 48 2.77 2.04 4.33
CA ILE A 48 2.48 3.45 4.61
C ILE A 48 1.81 4.11 3.39
N GLY A 49 2.29 3.81 2.18
CA GLY A 49 1.69 4.30 0.95
C GLY A 49 0.26 3.80 0.76
N HIS A 50 -0.02 2.54 1.05
CA HIS A 50 -1.35 1.94 0.99
C HIS A 50 -2.29 2.66 1.97
N GLU A 51 -1.90 2.79 3.24
CA GLU A 51 -2.73 3.46 4.24
C GLU A 51 -2.96 4.94 3.92
N LEU A 52 -1.92 5.66 3.51
CA LEU A 52 -2.04 7.06 3.13
C LEU A 52 -3.04 7.23 1.98
N ASN A 53 -3.09 6.27 1.06
CA ASN A 53 -3.96 6.36 -0.09
C ASN A 53 -5.44 6.21 0.28
N HIS A 54 -5.79 5.51 1.36
CA HIS A 54 -7.18 5.41 1.84
C HIS A 54 -7.83 6.77 2.15
N ALA A 55 -7.04 7.83 2.36
CA ALA A 55 -7.54 9.19 2.53
C ALA A 55 -8.21 9.77 1.28
N PHE A 56 -7.86 9.29 0.09
CA PHE A 56 -8.15 9.98 -1.17
C PHE A 56 -9.23 9.33 -2.04
N TYR A 57 -9.88 8.27 -1.59
CA TYR A 57 -11.00 7.65 -2.31
C TYR A 57 -12.04 7.15 -1.35
N ASP A 58 -13.19 6.75 -1.86
CA ASP A 58 -14.29 6.36 -0.99
C ASP A 58 -13.86 5.21 -0.07
N PRO A 59 -14.11 5.30 1.25
CA PRO A 59 -14.87 6.36 1.92
C PRO A 59 -14.08 7.62 2.32
N GLY A 60 -12.74 7.60 2.31
CA GLY A 60 -11.87 8.68 2.79
C GLY A 60 -12.06 10.03 2.07
N SER A 61 -12.32 10.04 0.77
CA SER A 61 -12.59 11.28 0.01
C SER A 61 -13.82 12.06 0.50
N ASN A 62 -14.67 11.46 1.33
CA ASN A 62 -15.81 12.15 1.94
C ASN A 62 -15.43 12.99 3.17
N TYR A 63 -14.19 12.91 3.63
CA TYR A 63 -13.71 13.60 4.83
C TYR A 63 -12.65 14.64 4.44
N ASP A 64 -12.75 15.84 5.03
CA ASP A 64 -11.77 16.91 4.86
C ASP A 64 -10.52 16.70 5.74
N GLU A 65 -9.58 17.63 5.69
CA GLU A 65 -8.31 17.55 6.42
C GLU A 65 -8.45 17.54 7.95
N TYR A 66 -9.63 17.88 8.48
CA TYR A 66 -9.94 17.86 9.90
C TYR A 66 -10.79 16.64 10.29
N GLY A 67 -11.06 15.74 9.35
CA GLY A 67 -11.89 14.55 9.55
C GLY A 67 -13.39 14.84 9.57
N ASN A 68 -13.84 15.99 9.09
CA ASN A 68 -15.27 16.28 8.96
C ASN A 68 -15.79 15.74 7.63
N LYS A 69 -17.01 15.19 7.65
CA LYS A 69 -17.68 14.77 6.43
C LYS A 69 -18.04 16.00 5.57
N HIS A 70 -17.27 16.25 4.53
CA HIS A 70 -17.42 17.40 3.66
C HIS A 70 -17.00 17.03 2.23
N ASN A 71 -17.78 17.42 1.23
CA ASN A 71 -17.39 17.23 -0.16
C ASN A 71 -16.44 18.36 -0.57
N TRP A 72 -15.15 18.08 -0.55
CA TRP A 72 -14.09 19.01 -0.94
C TRP A 72 -13.59 18.79 -2.38
N TRP A 73 -14.16 17.83 -3.11
CA TRP A 73 -13.80 17.56 -4.50
C TRP A 73 -14.62 18.41 -5.47
N THR A 74 -13.95 18.89 -6.51
CA THR A 74 -14.65 19.43 -7.67
C THR A 74 -15.32 18.30 -8.46
N GLU A 75 -16.41 18.62 -9.15
CA GLU A 75 -17.10 17.65 -10.02
C GLU A 75 -16.18 17.05 -11.10
N GLU A 76 -15.23 17.85 -11.60
CA GLU A 76 -14.21 17.39 -12.55
C GLU A 76 -13.27 16.36 -11.92
N ALA A 77 -12.77 16.63 -10.72
CA ALA A 77 -11.90 15.69 -9.99
C ALA A 77 -12.61 14.37 -9.74
N LYS A 78 -13.88 14.44 -9.29
CA LYS A 78 -14.72 13.27 -9.06
C LYS A 78 -14.92 12.44 -10.33
N LYS A 79 -15.27 13.09 -11.45
CA LYS A 79 -15.44 12.42 -12.75
C LYS A 79 -14.15 11.72 -13.20
N ASN A 80 -13.02 12.41 -13.12
CA ASN A 80 -11.72 11.85 -13.49
C ASN A 80 -11.32 10.67 -12.59
N PHE A 81 -11.67 10.73 -11.31
CA PHE A 81 -11.43 9.63 -10.38
C PHE A 81 -12.28 8.40 -10.71
N THR A 82 -13.58 8.59 -10.95
CA THR A 82 -14.50 7.49 -11.32
C THR A 82 -14.05 6.74 -12.59
N ILE A 83 -13.44 7.42 -13.56
CA ILE A 83 -12.86 6.77 -14.75
C ILE A 83 -11.76 5.78 -14.34
N ARG A 84 -10.90 6.17 -13.39
CA ARG A 84 -9.80 5.33 -12.89
C ARG A 84 -10.31 4.18 -12.02
N GLU A 85 -11.30 4.43 -11.17
CA GLU A 85 -11.96 3.37 -10.40
C GLU A 85 -12.52 2.29 -11.31
N ASN A 86 -13.21 2.69 -12.39
CA ASN A 86 -13.74 1.72 -13.35
C ASN A 86 -12.65 0.92 -14.05
N CYS A 87 -11.51 1.54 -14.38
CA CYS A 87 -10.36 0.81 -14.92
C CYS A 87 -9.85 -0.27 -13.97
N VAL A 88 -9.78 0.02 -12.65
CA VAL A 88 -9.40 -0.98 -11.65
C VAL A 88 -10.47 -2.05 -11.49
N LYS A 89 -11.77 -1.69 -11.49
CA LYS A 89 -12.85 -2.70 -11.49
C LYS A 89 -12.71 -3.66 -12.66
N ASP A 90 -12.50 -3.14 -13.87
CA ASP A 90 -12.36 -3.95 -15.07
C ASP A 90 -11.13 -4.86 -15.03
N LEU A 91 -10.04 -4.43 -14.38
CA LEU A 91 -8.85 -5.26 -14.17
C LEU A 91 -9.15 -6.53 -13.34
N TYR A 92 -9.94 -6.39 -12.28
CA TYR A 92 -10.29 -7.50 -11.37
C TYR A 92 -11.57 -8.24 -11.76
N LYS A 93 -12.33 -7.72 -12.73
CA LYS A 93 -13.59 -8.30 -13.17
C LYS A 93 -13.39 -9.69 -13.76
N GLY A 94 -14.06 -10.67 -13.16
CA GLY A 94 -14.02 -12.06 -13.65
C GLY A 94 -12.74 -12.82 -13.29
N GLN A 95 -11.82 -12.21 -12.53
CA GLN A 95 -10.66 -12.91 -12.01
C GLN A 95 -11.06 -13.94 -10.95
N ILE A 96 -10.33 -15.04 -10.92
CA ILE A 96 -10.47 -16.11 -9.93
C ILE A 96 -9.15 -16.16 -9.17
N GLU A 97 -9.23 -16.10 -7.85
CA GLU A 97 -8.07 -16.22 -6.99
C GLU A 97 -7.61 -17.69 -6.97
N GLU A 98 -6.32 -17.93 -7.21
CA GLU A 98 -5.78 -19.25 -7.52
C GLU A 98 -5.79 -20.21 -6.31
N GLU A 99 -5.55 -19.72 -5.09
CA GLU A 99 -5.45 -20.58 -3.90
C GLU A 99 -6.82 -21.04 -3.38
N THR A 100 -7.81 -20.14 -3.40
CA THR A 100 -9.16 -20.36 -2.87
C THR A 100 -10.16 -20.76 -3.95
N CYS A 101 -9.81 -20.61 -5.23
CA CYS A 101 -10.69 -20.77 -6.38
C CYS A 101 -11.95 -19.88 -6.31
N LEU A 102 -11.92 -18.82 -5.50
CA LEU A 102 -13.04 -17.89 -5.36
C LEU A 102 -12.97 -16.81 -6.45
N LYS A 103 -14.14 -16.47 -6.98
CA LYS A 103 -14.26 -15.33 -7.88
C LYS A 103 -14.06 -14.05 -7.08
N ILE A 104 -13.15 -13.20 -7.53
CA ILE A 104 -12.93 -11.88 -6.95
C ILE A 104 -14.17 -11.03 -7.21
N ASN A 105 -14.69 -10.40 -6.16
CA ASN A 105 -15.73 -9.38 -6.29
C ASN A 105 -15.06 -8.02 -6.50
N GLU A 106 -15.08 -7.54 -7.74
CA GLU A 106 -14.40 -6.31 -8.15
C GLU A 106 -14.96 -5.05 -7.47
N ASN A 107 -16.20 -5.09 -6.99
CA ASN A 107 -16.81 -3.96 -6.28
C ASN A 107 -16.47 -3.96 -4.79
N GLN A 108 -16.44 -5.13 -4.15
CA GLN A 108 -16.09 -5.23 -2.72
C GLN A 108 -14.61 -4.97 -2.47
N THR A 109 -13.74 -5.38 -3.39
CA THR A 109 -12.27 -5.25 -3.25
C THR A 109 -11.70 -3.96 -3.82
N LEU A 110 -12.53 -3.12 -4.45
CA LEU A 110 -12.09 -1.96 -5.22
C LEU A 110 -11.14 -1.04 -4.44
N ASN A 111 -11.52 -0.67 -3.23
CA ASN A 111 -10.80 0.34 -2.45
C ASN A 111 -9.42 -0.18 -2.02
N GLU A 112 -9.34 -1.42 -1.59
CA GLU A 112 -8.08 -2.12 -1.27
C GLU A 112 -7.20 -2.29 -2.51
N ASN A 113 -7.80 -2.65 -3.65
CA ASN A 113 -7.07 -2.78 -4.91
C ASN A 113 -6.47 -1.44 -5.36
N ILE A 114 -7.20 -0.33 -5.21
CA ILE A 114 -6.69 1.01 -5.48
C ILE A 114 -5.56 1.36 -4.48
N ALA A 115 -5.76 1.08 -3.18
CA ALA A 115 -4.77 1.30 -2.13
C ALA A 115 -3.45 0.58 -2.44
N ASP A 116 -3.53 -0.68 -2.86
CA ASP A 116 -2.39 -1.51 -3.21
C ASP A 116 -1.61 -0.95 -4.40
N ILE A 117 -2.31 -0.60 -5.47
CA ILE A 117 -1.70 -0.06 -6.70
C ILE A 117 -1.05 1.29 -6.41
N LYS A 118 -1.79 2.21 -5.76
CA LYS A 118 -1.30 3.56 -5.45
C LYS A 118 -0.23 3.56 -4.37
N GLY A 119 -0.31 2.66 -3.39
CA GLY A 119 0.72 2.47 -2.38
C GLY A 119 2.04 2.02 -3.00
N LEU A 120 1.99 1.13 -4.00
CA LEU A 120 3.18 0.69 -4.75
C LEU A 120 3.80 1.83 -5.56
N GLU A 121 2.98 2.58 -6.28
CA GLU A 121 3.43 3.77 -7.02
C GLU A 121 4.07 4.80 -6.09
N THR A 122 3.43 5.08 -4.95
CA THR A 122 3.90 6.05 -3.94
C THR A 122 5.24 5.63 -3.35
N ALA A 123 5.35 4.38 -2.92
CA ALA A 123 6.58 3.84 -2.33
C ALA A 123 7.73 3.77 -3.34
N PHE A 124 7.43 3.44 -4.60
CA PHE A 124 8.43 3.39 -5.67
C PHE A 124 8.96 4.78 -6.02
N GLU A 125 8.07 5.78 -6.14
CA GLU A 125 8.48 7.17 -6.38
C GLU A 125 9.30 7.72 -5.20
N ALA A 126 8.89 7.43 -3.96
CA ALA A 126 9.64 7.81 -2.76
C ALA A 126 11.03 7.17 -2.74
N HIS A 127 11.14 5.88 -3.09
CA HIS A 127 12.42 5.18 -3.21
C HIS A 127 13.31 5.81 -4.29
N ARG A 128 12.75 6.13 -5.47
CA ARG A 128 13.50 6.79 -6.55
C ARG A 128 14.09 8.11 -6.09
N ARG A 129 13.29 8.94 -5.40
CA ARG A 129 13.75 10.23 -4.84
C ARG A 129 14.82 10.05 -3.78
N LEU A 130 14.69 9.04 -2.93
CA LEU A 130 15.70 8.71 -1.93
C LEU A 130 17.04 8.33 -2.57
N LEU A 131 17.04 7.53 -3.64
CA LEU A 131 18.27 7.17 -4.35
C LEU A 131 18.95 8.36 -5.03
N LEU A 132 18.20 9.38 -5.44
CA LEU A 132 18.77 10.62 -5.96
C LEU A 132 19.48 11.43 -4.86
N GLN A 133 18.97 11.37 -3.62
CA GLN A 133 19.58 12.03 -2.47
C GLN A 133 20.79 11.26 -1.92
N PHE A 134 20.74 9.93 -1.98
CA PHE A 134 21.77 9.03 -1.44
C PHE A 134 22.25 8.03 -2.51
N PRO A 135 22.98 8.50 -3.55
CA PRO A 135 23.35 7.67 -4.70
C PRO A 135 24.33 6.52 -4.35
N ASN A 136 25.03 6.62 -3.22
CA ASN A 136 26.01 5.63 -2.77
C ASN A 136 25.42 4.56 -1.82
N ASP A 137 24.12 4.65 -1.48
CA ASP A 137 23.50 3.67 -0.59
C ASP A 137 23.42 2.29 -1.27
N THR A 138 23.99 1.28 -0.62
CA THR A 138 23.99 -0.08 -1.14
C THR A 138 22.58 -0.65 -1.16
N GLN A 139 22.07 -0.95 -2.37
CA GLN A 139 20.74 -1.54 -2.56
C GLN A 139 20.76 -3.07 -2.65
N ARG A 140 21.94 -3.67 -2.58
CA ARG A 140 22.15 -5.08 -2.88
C ARG A 140 21.98 -5.94 -1.64
N LEU A 141 21.26 -7.05 -1.80
CA LEU A 141 21.24 -8.11 -0.80
C LEU A 141 22.43 -9.06 -1.03
N PRO A 142 23.10 -9.55 0.04
CA PRO A 142 24.34 -10.33 -0.07
C PRO A 142 24.26 -11.59 -0.96
N CYS A 143 23.05 -12.11 -1.17
CA CYS A 143 22.80 -13.36 -1.91
C CYS A 143 22.07 -13.16 -3.25
N LEU A 144 21.78 -11.91 -3.65
CA LEU A 144 21.06 -11.61 -4.90
C LEU A 144 21.99 -10.93 -5.91
N ASN A 145 22.13 -11.56 -7.08
CA ASN A 145 23.00 -11.09 -8.15
C ASN A 145 22.16 -10.47 -9.29
N GLU A 146 21.62 -9.29 -9.05
CA GLU A 146 20.74 -8.58 -9.98
C GLU A 146 21.47 -7.47 -10.74
N SER A 147 21.08 -7.24 -11.99
CA SER A 147 21.62 -6.16 -12.83
C SER A 147 21.17 -4.77 -12.38
N LYS A 148 20.02 -4.66 -11.71
CA LYS A 148 19.47 -3.41 -11.15
C LYS A 148 18.95 -3.63 -9.72
N PRO A 149 19.84 -3.78 -8.73
CA PRO A 149 19.48 -4.23 -7.38
C PRO A 149 18.47 -3.29 -6.69
N GLY A 150 18.51 -1.97 -6.95
CA GLY A 150 17.54 -1.04 -6.38
C GLY A 150 16.09 -1.33 -6.79
N THR A 151 15.84 -1.49 -8.10
CA THR A 151 14.50 -1.71 -8.66
C THR A 151 14.05 -3.15 -8.46
N SER A 152 14.94 -4.11 -8.73
CA SER A 152 14.61 -5.53 -8.68
C SER A 152 14.33 -5.99 -7.25
N CYS A 153 15.15 -5.62 -6.25
CA CYS A 153 14.88 -5.96 -4.86
C CYS A 153 13.58 -5.31 -4.33
N PHE A 154 13.24 -4.09 -4.78
CA PHE A 154 11.98 -3.43 -4.41
C PHE A 154 10.75 -4.27 -4.82
N PHE A 155 10.70 -4.74 -6.08
CA PHE A 155 9.55 -5.50 -6.58
C PHE A 155 9.54 -6.97 -6.15
N ILE A 156 10.70 -7.63 -6.03
CA ILE A 156 10.78 -9.04 -5.63
C ILE A 156 10.25 -9.23 -4.20
N LEU A 157 10.61 -8.33 -3.28
CA LEU A 157 10.18 -8.46 -1.90
C LEU A 157 8.72 -8.06 -1.70
N ARG A 158 8.19 -7.15 -2.53
CA ARG A 158 6.75 -6.90 -2.59
C ARG A 158 5.98 -8.18 -2.94
N LEU A 159 6.40 -8.90 -3.99
CA LEU A 159 5.76 -10.16 -4.38
C LEU A 159 5.84 -11.23 -3.28
N GLY A 160 6.98 -11.35 -2.60
CA GLY A 160 7.16 -12.28 -1.49
C GLY A 160 6.29 -11.96 -0.26
N LEU A 161 6.04 -10.67 0.02
CA LEU A 161 5.24 -10.22 1.16
C LEU A 161 3.74 -10.20 0.88
N LEU A 162 3.32 -10.03 -0.37
CA LEU A 162 1.92 -10.15 -0.78
C LEU A 162 1.32 -11.50 -0.33
N LEU A 163 2.10 -12.58 -0.44
CA LEU A 163 1.72 -13.93 0.02
C LEU A 163 1.45 -14.01 1.53
N VAL A 164 2.03 -13.11 2.33
CA VAL A 164 1.88 -13.07 3.80
C VAL A 164 0.83 -12.04 4.22
N PHE A 165 0.77 -10.90 3.53
CA PHE A 165 -0.10 -9.77 3.88
C PHE A 165 -1.56 -9.98 3.44
N VAL A 166 -1.77 -10.54 2.24
CA VAL A 166 -3.13 -10.90 1.77
C VAL A 166 -3.75 -11.91 2.73
N LYS A 167 -2.98 -12.88 3.27
CA LYS A 167 -3.49 -13.88 4.23
C LYS A 167 -3.85 -13.31 5.61
N THR A 168 -3.35 -12.14 5.97
CA THR A 168 -3.52 -11.58 7.33
C THR A 168 -4.55 -10.45 7.41
N ILE A 169 -4.78 -9.71 6.32
CA ILE A 169 -5.68 -8.54 6.32
C ILE A 169 -6.99 -8.78 5.55
N SER A 170 -7.00 -9.65 4.52
CA SER A 170 -8.14 -9.75 3.57
C SER A 170 -9.44 -10.37 4.10
N TRP A 171 -9.60 -10.57 5.42
CA TRP A 171 -10.83 -11.17 5.98
C TRP A 171 -11.34 -10.52 7.29
N GLN A 172 -10.97 -9.27 7.61
CA GLN A 172 -11.46 -8.59 8.83
C GLN A 172 -12.20 -7.26 8.60
N SER A 173 -12.71 -6.99 7.40
CA SER A 173 -13.70 -5.92 7.16
C SER A 173 -15.09 -6.47 6.88
#